data_AF-A0A161MNC1-F1
#
_entry.id   AF-A0A161MNC1-F1
#
_cell.length_a   1.000
_cell.length_b   1.000
_cell.length_c   1.000
_cell.angle_alpha   90.00
_cell.angle_beta   90.00
_cell.angle_gamma   90.00
#
_symmetry.space_group_name_H-M   'P 1'
#
loop_
_entity.id
_entity.type
_entity.pdbx_description
1 polymer ?
#
loop_
_entity_poly.entity_id
_entity_poly.type
_entity_poly.pdbx_seq_one_letter_code
_entity_poly.pdbx_strand_id
1 'polypeptide(L)'
;ADAQYPAATRVQVLLEFLHEREMDLEDLAEIKRVKLEQCVQLCQFRADANQVVSWIRNGEAMLMASFTIPNSLQDAEQLKKEHEQFQVAIEKTHTSAVQVKHRADSLISANHYDPGSVRQVSEEVTKRWQQLVTCAEERHKLVTASLNFYKTAEQVCSVLDSLEREYKREEDWCGGGTGVSPVTTNGGLVPASPQSNNTQVQSVSPAAAAMSQLITKHQEQKEAFLKACTLARRTAETFLKYTSRSLQYYNYPTSEAGPEARVKVILDKLLSQENRVLEH
;
A
#
# COMPACT_ATOMS: atom_id res chain seq x y z
N ALA A 1 -78.95 42.15 21.71
CA ALA A 1 -78.23 41.92 22.99
C ALA A 1 -77.09 42.92 23.23
N ASP A 2 -76.84 43.86 22.31
CA ASP A 2 -75.59 44.65 22.27
C ASP A 2 -75.62 45.97 23.07
N ALA A 3 -76.66 46.22 23.87
CA ALA A 3 -76.83 47.43 24.67
C ALA A 3 -76.47 47.24 26.16
N GLN A 4 -76.05 46.04 26.56
CA GLN A 4 -75.88 45.66 27.97
C GLN A 4 -74.54 46.08 28.59
N TYR A 5 -73.52 46.39 27.76
CA TYR A 5 -72.16 46.71 28.22
C TYR A 5 -71.76 48.15 27.84
N PRO A 6 -71.07 48.88 28.74
CA PRO A 6 -70.51 50.19 28.42
C PRO A 6 -69.64 50.13 27.16
N ALA A 7 -69.66 51.19 26.35
CA ALA A 7 -68.84 51.26 25.14
C ALA A 7 -67.34 50.98 25.41
N ALA A 8 -66.83 51.42 26.56
CA ALA A 8 -65.48 51.13 27.02
C ALA A 8 -65.19 49.62 27.15
N THR A 9 -66.12 48.82 27.68
CA THR A 9 -65.97 47.37 27.81
C THR A 9 -65.90 46.68 26.45
N ARG A 10 -66.72 47.11 25.48
CA ARG A 10 -66.67 46.55 24.12
C ARG A 10 -65.36 46.88 23.41
N VAL A 11 -64.86 48.11 23.57
CA VAL A 11 -63.54 48.52 23.04
C VAL A 11 -62.43 47.70 23.68
N GLN A 12 -62.48 47.49 25.00
CA GLN A 12 -61.49 46.67 25.71
C GLN A 12 -61.43 45.24 25.18
N VAL A 13 -62.57 44.58 25.01
CA VAL A 13 -62.64 43.21 24.46
C VAL A 13 -62.09 43.16 23.02
N LEU A 14 -62.37 44.16 22.20
CA LEU A 14 -61.82 44.24 20.85
C LEU A 14 -60.30 44.45 20.85
N LEU A 15 -59.77 45.27 21.76
CA LEU A 15 -58.32 45.46 21.92
C LEU A 15 -57.63 44.18 22.39
N GLU A 16 -58.21 43.48 23.36
CA GLU A 16 -57.71 42.18 23.82
C GLU A 16 -57.70 41.15 22.68
N PHE A 17 -58.79 41.06 21.92
CA PHE A 17 -58.84 40.19 20.74
C PHE A 17 -57.80 40.55 19.69
N LEU A 18 -57.62 41.84 19.39
CA LEU A 18 -56.61 42.29 18.42
C LEU A 18 -55.20 41.97 18.90
N HIS A 19 -54.93 42.13 20.20
CA HIS A 19 -53.64 41.81 20.79
C HIS A 19 -53.33 40.30 20.74
N GLU A 20 -54.32 39.45 21.05
CA GLU A 20 -54.17 38.00 20.87
C GLU A 20 -53.88 37.63 19.42
N ARG A 21 -54.60 38.22 18.46
CA ARG A 21 -54.38 37.96 17.03
C ARG A 21 -53.04 38.48 16.53
N GLU A 22 -52.55 39.58 17.07
CA GLU A 22 -51.21 40.11 16.80
C GLU A 22 -50.14 39.12 17.27
N MET A 23 -50.24 38.61 18.50
CA MET A 23 -49.32 37.59 19.02
C MET A 23 -49.34 36.30 18.19
N ASP A 24 -50.53 35.81 17.82
CA ASP A 24 -50.68 34.63 16.96
C ASP A 24 -49.97 34.82 15.59
N LEU A 25 -50.06 36.02 15.02
CA LEU A 25 -49.42 36.37 13.76
C LEU A 25 -47.90 36.46 13.87
N GLU A 26 -47.39 37.00 14.98
CA GLU A 26 -45.96 37.06 15.27
C GLU A 26 -45.36 35.65 15.41
N ASP A 27 -46.03 34.76 16.15
CA ASP A 27 -45.61 33.36 16.29
C ASP A 27 -45.59 32.63 14.93
N LEU A 28 -46.64 32.81 14.12
CA LEU A 28 -46.70 32.20 12.79
C LEU A 28 -45.62 32.75 11.86
N ALA A 29 -45.33 34.06 11.93
CA ALA A 29 -44.27 34.69 11.16
C ALA A 29 -42.90 34.15 11.54
N GLU A 30 -42.62 33.96 12.83
CA GLU A 30 -41.36 33.42 13.33
C GLU A 30 -41.17 31.95 12.92
N ILE A 31 -42.20 31.11 13.06
CA ILE A 31 -42.17 29.71 12.59
C ILE A 31 -41.84 29.66 11.09
N LYS A 32 -42.46 30.53 10.29
CA LYS A 32 -42.21 30.61 8.85
C LYS A 32 -40.80 31.08 8.55
N ARG A 33 -40.28 32.08 9.27
CA ARG A 33 -38.92 32.60 9.13
C ARG A 33 -37.89 31.50 9.38
N VAL A 34 -38.02 30.78 10.50
CA VAL A 34 -37.14 29.65 10.85
C VAL A 34 -37.17 28.56 9.78
N LYS A 35 -38.36 28.17 9.29
CA LYS A 35 -38.48 27.15 8.24
C LYS A 35 -37.79 27.57 6.94
N LEU A 36 -37.95 28.83 6.53
CA LEU A 36 -37.28 29.36 5.33
C LEU A 36 -35.76 29.39 5.49
N GLU A 37 -35.26 29.77 6.66
CA GLU A 37 -33.83 29.73 6.98
C GLU A 37 -33.28 28.29 6.89
N GLN A 38 -34.00 27.32 7.45
CA GLN A 38 -33.64 25.90 7.33
C GLN A 38 -33.70 25.40 5.86
N CYS A 39 -34.66 25.86 5.05
CA CYS A 39 -34.65 25.56 3.61
C CYS A 39 -33.36 26.04 2.92
N VAL A 40 -32.89 27.25 3.24
CA VAL A 40 -31.63 27.78 2.71
C VAL A 40 -30.45 26.92 3.17
N GLN A 41 -30.41 26.54 4.45
CA GLN A 41 -29.36 25.66 4.99
C GLN A 41 -29.33 24.30 4.28
N LEU A 42 -30.48 23.69 4.00
CA LEU A 42 -30.59 22.44 3.27
C LEU A 42 -30.11 22.57 1.81
N CYS A 43 -30.46 23.67 1.13
CA CYS A 43 -29.98 23.94 -0.22
C CYS A 43 -28.45 24.05 -0.26
N GLN A 44 -27.86 24.79 0.67
CA GLN A 44 -26.41 24.92 0.76
C GLN A 44 -25.74 23.57 1.11
N PHE A 45 -26.30 22.82 2.06
CA PHE A 45 -25.80 21.50 2.41
C PHE A 45 -25.79 20.54 1.21
N ARG A 46 -26.87 20.54 0.40
CA ARG A 46 -26.94 19.75 -0.84
C ARG A 46 -25.90 20.20 -1.87
N ALA A 47 -25.65 21.51 -1.99
CA ALA A 47 -24.62 22.02 -2.88
C ALA A 47 -23.21 21.53 -2.48
N ASP A 48 -22.87 21.63 -1.19
CA ASP A 48 -21.60 21.15 -0.66
C ASP A 48 -21.44 19.64 -0.86
N ALA A 49 -22.48 18.86 -0.55
CA ALA A 49 -22.50 17.42 -0.75
C ALA A 49 -22.31 17.03 -2.22
N ASN A 50 -22.97 17.73 -3.14
CA ASN A 50 -22.81 17.51 -4.58
C ASN A 50 -21.39 17.80 -5.07
N GLN A 51 -20.73 18.82 -4.49
CA GLN A 51 -19.33 19.10 -4.79
C GLN A 51 -18.42 17.95 -4.34
N VAL A 52 -18.63 17.41 -3.15
CA VAL A 52 -17.90 16.23 -2.66
C VAL A 52 -18.15 15.01 -3.54
N VAL A 53 -19.40 14.76 -3.93
CA VAL A 53 -19.75 13.69 -4.89
C VAL A 53 -19.01 13.84 -6.21
N SER A 54 -18.88 15.07 -6.72
CA SER A 54 -18.14 15.34 -7.97
C SER A 54 -16.66 14.97 -7.83
N TRP A 55 -16.02 15.33 -6.71
CA TRP A 55 -14.65 14.93 -6.42
C TRP A 55 -14.48 13.42 -6.28
N ILE A 56 -15.43 12.74 -5.63
CA ILE A 56 -15.43 11.26 -5.54
C ILE A 56 -15.48 10.64 -6.93
N ARG A 57 -16.40 11.08 -7.79
CA ARG A 57 -16.53 10.59 -9.18
C ARG A 57 -15.26 10.83 -9.99
N ASN A 58 -14.61 11.98 -9.79
CA ASN A 58 -13.32 12.25 -10.43
C ASN A 58 -12.26 11.25 -9.95
N GLY A 59 -12.19 10.98 -8.64
CA GLY A 59 -11.29 9.96 -8.09
C GLY A 59 -11.52 8.57 -8.66
N GLU A 60 -12.78 8.15 -8.80
CA GLU A 60 -13.16 6.89 -9.46
C GLU A 60 -12.68 6.85 -10.92
N ALA A 61 -12.93 7.92 -11.68
CA ALA A 61 -12.51 8.03 -13.07
C ALA A 61 -10.98 8.00 -13.21
N MET A 62 -10.24 8.67 -12.32
CA MET A 62 -8.78 8.63 -12.28
C MET A 62 -8.26 7.21 -12.03
N LEU A 63 -8.85 6.48 -11.08
CA LEU A 63 -8.47 5.10 -10.79
C LEU A 63 -8.72 4.17 -11.99
N MET A 64 -9.85 4.35 -12.69
CA MET A 64 -10.20 3.60 -13.89
C MET A 64 -9.24 3.90 -15.04
N ALA A 65 -9.00 5.18 -15.33
CA ALA A 65 -8.19 5.60 -16.47
C ALA A 65 -6.70 5.25 -16.32
N SER A 66 -6.20 5.23 -15.09
CA SER A 66 -4.78 4.91 -14.77
C SER A 66 -4.57 3.47 -14.33
N PHE A 67 -5.57 2.59 -14.50
CA PHE A 67 -5.43 1.19 -14.11
C PHE A 67 -4.47 0.47 -15.07
N THR A 68 -3.43 -0.13 -14.51
CA THR A 68 -2.50 -1.00 -15.22
C THR A 68 -1.90 -2.01 -14.25
N ILE A 69 -1.56 -3.19 -14.75
CA ILE A 69 -0.78 -4.16 -13.99
C ILE A 69 0.70 -3.96 -14.35
N PRO A 70 1.58 -3.67 -13.38
CA PRO A 70 3.00 -3.52 -13.63
C PRO A 70 3.61 -4.76 -14.28
N ASN A 71 4.47 -4.57 -15.28
CA ASN A 71 5.17 -5.67 -15.96
C ASN A 71 6.69 -5.68 -15.70
N SER A 72 7.19 -4.69 -14.96
CA SER A 72 8.61 -4.49 -14.61
C SER A 72 8.74 -3.73 -13.28
N LEU A 73 9.96 -3.66 -12.71
CA LEU A 73 10.23 -2.82 -11.54
C LEU A 73 9.94 -1.34 -11.84
N GLN A 74 10.38 -0.87 -13.01
CA GLN A 74 10.17 0.51 -13.45
C GLN A 74 8.67 0.87 -13.49
N ASP A 75 7.85 -0.01 -14.05
CA ASP A 75 6.39 0.17 -14.08
C ASP A 75 5.79 0.20 -12.67
N ALA A 76 6.28 -0.67 -11.77
CA ALA A 76 5.80 -0.73 -10.39
C ALA A 76 6.15 0.54 -9.61
N GLU A 77 7.34 1.10 -9.83
CA GLU A 77 7.76 2.37 -9.23
C GLU A 77 6.99 3.56 -9.80
N GLN A 78 6.72 3.57 -11.10
CA GLN A 78 5.87 4.58 -11.73
C GLN A 78 4.43 4.51 -11.19
N LEU A 79 3.85 3.32 -11.09
CA LEU A 79 2.52 3.12 -10.54
C LEU A 79 2.43 3.56 -9.07
N LYS A 80 3.49 3.33 -8.29
CA LYS A 80 3.60 3.85 -6.91
C LYS A 80 3.54 5.37 -6.88
N LYS A 81 4.34 6.04 -7.72
CA LYS A 81 4.37 7.50 -7.78
C LYS A 81 3.01 8.09 -8.15
N GLU A 82 2.31 7.49 -9.12
CA GLU A 82 0.95 7.88 -9.49
C GLU A 82 -0.04 7.67 -8.34
N HIS A 83 0.09 6.55 -7.63
CA HIS A 83 -0.75 6.27 -6.46
C HIS A 83 -0.50 7.27 -5.32
N GLU A 84 0.76 7.65 -5.04
CA GLU A 84 1.10 8.68 -4.05
C GLU A 84 0.50 10.03 -4.42
N GLN A 85 0.54 10.42 -5.70
CA GLN A 85 -0.11 11.64 -6.16
C GLN A 85 -1.63 11.58 -6.00
N PHE A 86 -2.23 10.42 -6.28
CA PHE A 86 -3.66 10.18 -6.08
C PHE A 86 -4.06 10.28 -4.59
N GLN A 87 -3.21 9.80 -3.67
CA GLN A 87 -3.47 9.88 -2.23
C GLN A 87 -3.65 11.33 -1.75
N VAL A 88 -2.90 12.28 -2.31
CA VAL A 88 -3.05 13.72 -1.98
C VAL A 88 -4.47 14.22 -2.32
N ALA A 89 -5.06 13.74 -3.42
CA ALA A 89 -6.45 14.09 -3.79
C ALA A 89 -7.48 13.40 -2.87
N ILE A 90 -7.21 12.16 -2.47
CA ILE A 90 -8.02 11.40 -1.51
C ILE A 90 -8.05 12.11 -0.15
N GLU A 91 -6.92 12.55 0.40
CA GLU A 91 -6.87 13.24 1.70
C GLU A 91 -7.72 14.53 1.73
N LYS A 92 -7.68 15.31 0.66
CA LYS A 92 -8.52 16.51 0.52
C LYS A 92 -9.99 16.16 0.49
N THR A 93 -10.36 15.17 -0.34
CA THR A 93 -11.75 14.71 -0.47
C THR A 93 -12.27 14.11 0.84
N HIS A 94 -11.41 13.40 1.59
CA HIS A 94 -11.72 12.83 2.89
C HIS A 94 -12.16 13.91 3.88
N THR A 95 -11.40 14.99 3.98
CA THR A 95 -11.69 16.11 4.88
C THR A 95 -13.07 16.70 4.57
N SER A 96 -13.38 16.91 3.30
CA SER A 96 -14.69 17.42 2.88
C SER A 96 -15.83 16.43 3.12
N ALA A 97 -15.62 15.13 2.90
CA ALA A 97 -16.63 14.10 3.20
C ALA A 97 -16.97 14.05 4.70
N VAL A 98 -15.96 14.17 5.57
CA VAL A 98 -16.16 14.25 7.03
C VAL A 98 -16.92 15.52 7.41
N GLN A 99 -16.60 16.66 6.80
CA GLN A 99 -17.31 17.92 7.02
C GLN A 99 -18.80 17.82 6.64
N VAL A 100 -19.12 17.19 5.51
CA VAL A 100 -20.52 16.93 5.10
C VAL A 100 -21.25 16.12 6.18
N LYS A 101 -20.63 15.05 6.69
CA LYS A 101 -21.21 14.23 7.76
C LYS A 101 -21.46 15.05 9.03
N HIS A 102 -20.47 15.80 9.50
CA HIS A 102 -20.59 16.63 10.70
C HIS A 102 -21.66 17.72 10.56
N ARG A 103 -21.75 18.35 9.38
CA ARG A 103 -22.79 19.34 9.07
C ARG A 103 -24.19 18.70 9.08
N ALA A 104 -24.33 17.48 8.55
CA ALA A 104 -25.59 16.74 8.60
C ALA A 104 -26.02 16.46 10.05
N ASP A 105 -25.10 15.97 10.88
CA ASP A 105 -25.35 15.69 12.30
C ASP A 105 -25.77 16.97 13.06
N SER A 106 -25.14 18.10 12.74
CA SER A 106 -25.45 19.41 13.33
C SER A 106 -26.86 19.90 12.94
N LEU A 107 -27.23 19.80 11.66
CA LEU A 107 -28.58 20.16 11.19
C LEU A 107 -29.65 19.29 11.86
N ILE A 108 -29.42 17.98 11.95
CA ILE A 108 -30.35 17.05 12.60
C ILE A 108 -30.48 17.37 14.09
N SER A 109 -29.36 17.64 14.78
CA SER A 109 -29.35 17.99 16.21
C SER A 109 -30.03 19.33 16.49
N ALA A 110 -30.01 20.26 15.53
CA ALA A 110 -30.73 21.53 15.59
C ALA A 110 -32.24 21.41 15.25
N ASN A 111 -32.78 20.18 15.20
CA ASN A 111 -34.19 19.90 14.93
C ASN A 111 -34.68 20.48 13.59
N HIS A 112 -33.85 20.33 12.54
CA HIS A 112 -34.18 20.73 11.18
C HIS A 112 -35.52 20.14 10.72
N TYR A 113 -36.34 20.92 10.00
CA TYR A 113 -37.71 20.52 9.62
C TYR A 113 -37.79 19.23 8.77
N ASP A 114 -36.72 18.93 8.04
CA ASP A 114 -36.60 17.72 7.21
C ASP A 114 -35.28 16.98 7.50
N PRO A 115 -35.22 16.21 8.61
CA PRO A 115 -34.02 15.47 8.98
C PRO A 115 -33.80 14.23 8.10
N GLY A 116 -34.86 13.73 7.45
CA GLY A 116 -34.80 12.58 6.55
C GLY A 116 -33.98 12.88 5.29
N SER A 117 -34.27 14.00 4.62
CA SER A 117 -33.47 14.45 3.47
C SER A 117 -32.01 14.69 3.84
N VAL A 118 -31.74 15.31 4.99
CA VAL A 118 -30.37 15.59 5.45
C VAL A 118 -29.59 14.28 5.64
N ARG A 119 -30.21 13.30 6.32
CA ARG A 119 -29.59 11.98 6.55
C ARG A 119 -29.31 11.26 5.24
N GLN A 120 -30.28 11.21 4.33
CA GLN A 120 -30.14 10.54 3.03
C GLN A 120 -28.94 11.06 2.22
N VAL A 121 -28.77 12.39 2.17
CA VAL A 121 -27.63 13.01 1.45
C VAL A 121 -26.29 12.64 2.10
N SER A 122 -26.21 12.69 3.44
CA SER A 122 -25.00 12.32 4.19
C SER A 122 -24.62 10.85 4.00
N GLU A 123 -25.61 9.95 4.07
CA GLU A 123 -25.41 8.51 3.89
C GLU A 123 -24.92 8.17 2.48
N GLU A 124 -25.48 8.83 1.46
CA GLU A 124 -25.04 8.63 0.07
C GLU A 124 -23.59 9.07 -0.15
N VAL A 125 -23.20 10.24 0.37
CA VAL A 125 -21.80 10.72 0.30
C VAL A 125 -20.88 9.74 1.03
N THR A 126 -21.26 9.30 2.23
CA THR A 126 -20.48 8.37 3.04
C THR A 126 -20.28 7.03 2.32
N LYS A 127 -21.34 6.48 1.74
CA LYS A 127 -21.31 5.21 1.01
C LYS A 127 -20.37 5.29 -0.20
N ARG A 128 -20.51 6.33 -1.04
CA ARG A 128 -19.64 6.51 -2.21
C ARG A 128 -18.18 6.75 -1.79
N TRP A 129 -17.97 7.52 -0.74
CA TRP A 129 -16.64 7.75 -0.19
C TRP A 129 -15.96 6.43 0.26
N GLN A 130 -16.68 5.59 1.01
CA GLN A 130 -16.17 4.28 1.44
C GLN A 130 -15.83 3.37 0.27
N GLN A 131 -16.64 3.39 -0.79
CA GLN A 131 -16.36 2.64 -2.02
C GLN A 131 -15.06 3.11 -2.68
N LEU A 132 -14.87 4.43 -2.85
CA LEU A 132 -13.64 4.98 -3.41
C LEU A 132 -12.40 4.65 -2.56
N VAL A 133 -12.49 4.77 -1.24
CA VAL A 133 -11.39 4.40 -0.31
C VAL A 133 -11.03 2.93 -0.46
N THR A 134 -12.04 2.04 -0.52
CA THR A 134 -11.80 0.60 -0.75
C THR A 134 -11.06 0.37 -2.07
N CYS A 135 -11.43 1.08 -3.14
CA CYS A 135 -10.73 0.99 -4.42
C CYS A 135 -9.27 1.47 -4.34
N ALA A 136 -9.04 2.57 -3.63
CA ALA A 136 -7.70 3.12 -3.41
C ALA A 136 -6.81 2.13 -2.64
N GLU A 137 -7.36 1.49 -1.60
CA GLU A 137 -6.68 0.46 -0.82
C GLU A 137 -6.34 -0.79 -1.65
N GLU A 138 -7.25 -1.24 -2.51
CA GLU A 138 -6.97 -2.37 -3.39
C GLU A 138 -5.86 -2.05 -4.40
N ARG A 139 -5.84 -0.83 -4.96
CA ARG A 139 -4.70 -0.37 -5.78
C ARG A 139 -3.41 -0.32 -4.97
N HIS A 140 -3.45 0.14 -3.73
CA HIS A 140 -2.28 0.20 -2.85
C HIS A 140 -1.67 -1.19 -2.60
N LYS A 141 -2.53 -2.20 -2.36
CA LYS A 141 -2.10 -3.60 -2.18
C LYS A 141 -1.41 -4.14 -3.44
N LEU A 142 -1.96 -3.86 -4.62
CA LEU A 142 -1.36 -4.22 -5.91
C LEU A 142 0.01 -3.56 -6.10
N VAL A 143 0.10 -2.24 -5.88
CA VAL A 143 1.36 -1.46 -5.97
C VAL A 143 2.43 -2.01 -5.04
N THR A 144 2.06 -2.30 -3.79
CA THR A 144 3.01 -2.81 -2.80
C THR A 144 3.47 -4.21 -3.14
N ALA A 145 2.56 -5.08 -3.56
CA ALA A 145 2.89 -6.45 -3.94
C ALA A 145 3.78 -6.51 -5.20
N SER A 146 3.48 -5.69 -6.21
CA SER A 146 4.30 -5.63 -7.43
C SER A 146 5.72 -5.14 -7.13
N LEU A 147 5.88 -4.09 -6.33
CA LEU A 147 7.19 -3.59 -5.92
C LEU A 147 7.98 -4.63 -5.14
N ASN A 148 7.35 -5.29 -4.17
CA ASN A 148 8.01 -6.32 -3.36
C ASN A 148 8.47 -7.47 -4.25
N PHE A 149 7.64 -7.92 -5.19
CA PHE A 149 8.02 -8.98 -6.13
C PHE A 149 9.19 -8.56 -7.01
N TYR A 150 9.08 -7.45 -7.76
CA TYR A 150 10.10 -7.06 -8.73
C TYR A 150 11.44 -6.72 -8.06
N LYS A 151 11.44 -6.05 -6.90
CA LYS A 151 12.68 -5.81 -6.14
C LYS A 151 13.32 -7.10 -5.65
N THR A 152 12.52 -8.04 -5.14
CA THR A 152 13.04 -9.34 -4.71
C THR A 152 13.62 -10.11 -5.89
N ALA A 153 12.92 -10.13 -7.02
CA ALA A 153 13.36 -10.84 -8.21
C ALA A 153 14.69 -10.27 -8.74
N GLU A 154 14.84 -8.95 -8.86
CA GLU A 154 16.09 -8.33 -9.28
C GLU A 154 17.24 -8.58 -8.30
N GLN A 155 16.97 -8.53 -6.99
CA GLN A 155 17.98 -8.82 -5.97
C GLN A 155 18.47 -10.28 -6.07
N VAL A 156 17.55 -11.23 -6.25
CA VAL A 156 17.90 -12.66 -6.42
C VAL A 156 18.75 -12.86 -7.69
N CYS A 157 18.34 -12.27 -8.82
CA CYS A 157 19.11 -12.31 -10.07
C CYS A 157 20.51 -11.69 -9.91
N SER A 158 20.62 -10.55 -9.21
CA SER A 158 21.92 -9.91 -8.96
C SER A 158 22.85 -10.77 -8.10
N VAL A 159 22.30 -11.41 -7.05
CA VAL A 159 23.04 -12.37 -6.21
C VAL A 159 23.52 -13.55 -7.05
N LEU A 160 22.64 -14.11 -7.90
CA LEU A 160 22.99 -15.18 -8.84
C LEU A 160 24.14 -14.79 -9.76
N ASP A 161 24.06 -13.63 -10.42
CA ASP A 161 25.11 -13.15 -11.32
C ASP A 161 26.44 -12.93 -10.58
N SER A 162 26.41 -12.53 -9.30
CA SER A 162 27.60 -12.42 -8.47
C SER A 162 28.20 -13.79 -8.13
N LEU A 163 27.35 -14.73 -7.71
CA LEU A 163 27.78 -16.09 -7.39
C LEU A 163 28.35 -16.80 -8.62
N GLU A 164 27.70 -16.71 -9.78
CA GLU A 164 28.24 -17.29 -11.03
C GLU A 164 29.62 -16.73 -11.40
N ARG A 165 29.87 -15.45 -11.13
CA ARG A 165 31.19 -14.83 -11.33
C ARG A 165 32.23 -15.30 -10.32
N GLU A 166 31.84 -15.50 -9.06
CA GLU A 166 32.72 -16.06 -8.02
C GLU A 166 33.12 -17.50 -8.36
N TYR A 167 32.19 -18.35 -8.81
CA TYR A 167 32.49 -19.75 -9.18
C TYR A 167 33.30 -19.90 -10.46
N LYS A 168 33.16 -18.97 -11.42
CA LYS A 168 33.95 -18.97 -12.66
C LYS A 168 35.37 -18.46 -12.47
N ARG A 169 35.66 -17.78 -11.36
CA ARG A 169 37.00 -17.24 -11.10
C ARG A 169 37.91 -18.42 -10.70
N GLU A 170 38.78 -18.84 -11.61
CA GLU A 170 39.88 -19.77 -11.33
C GLU A 170 40.90 -19.07 -10.41
N GLU A 171 40.63 -19.00 -9.12
CA GLU A 171 41.67 -18.72 -8.13
C GLU A 171 42.29 -20.07 -7.74
N ASP A 172 43.63 -20.18 -7.79
CA ASP A 172 44.37 -21.32 -7.24
C ASP A 172 44.03 -21.43 -5.74
N TRP A 173 42.98 -22.20 -5.43
CA TRP A 173 42.44 -22.39 -4.09
C TRP A 173 43.47 -22.98 -3.11
N CYS A 174 44.52 -23.60 -3.67
CA CYS A 174 45.72 -24.05 -2.98
C CYS A 174 46.87 -23.14 -3.43
N GLY A 175 47.19 -22.13 -2.62
CA GLY A 175 48.08 -21.03 -3.01
C GLY A 175 49.31 -21.41 -3.83
N GLY A 176 49.49 -20.69 -4.94
CA GLY A 176 50.75 -20.61 -5.67
C GLY A 176 51.88 -20.15 -4.74
N GLY A 177 52.63 -21.13 -4.25
CA GLY A 177 53.74 -20.95 -3.32
C GLY A 177 54.85 -21.97 -3.51
N THR A 178 54.99 -22.55 -4.71
CA THR A 178 56.24 -23.24 -5.06
C THR A 178 57.18 -22.23 -5.67
N GLY A 179 57.85 -21.45 -4.81
CA GLY A 179 59.11 -20.80 -5.17
C GLY A 179 60.13 -21.90 -5.47
N VAL A 180 60.21 -22.30 -6.74
CA VAL A 180 61.26 -23.18 -7.26
C VAL A 180 62.58 -22.42 -7.12
N SER A 181 63.34 -22.71 -6.06
CA SER A 181 64.76 -22.34 -6.02
C SER A 181 65.58 -23.48 -6.62
N PRO A 182 66.46 -23.24 -7.59
CA PRO A 182 67.24 -24.29 -8.20
C PRO A 182 68.32 -24.81 -7.24
N VAL A 183 68.47 -26.13 -7.26
CA VAL A 183 69.56 -26.90 -6.66
C VAL A 183 70.92 -26.35 -7.09
N THR A 184 71.79 -26.07 -6.12
CA THR A 184 73.24 -26.19 -6.29
C THR A 184 73.85 -27.01 -5.15
N THR A 185 74.49 -28.08 -5.61
CA THR A 185 75.23 -29.14 -4.93
C THR A 185 76.43 -28.59 -4.15
N ASN A 186 76.68 -29.08 -2.94
CA ASN A 186 78.03 -29.53 -2.52
C ASN A 186 77.97 -30.27 -1.18
N GLY A 187 78.71 -31.38 -1.12
CA GLY A 187 78.65 -32.39 -0.07
C GLY A 187 79.53 -32.15 1.15
N GLY A 188 79.30 -32.98 2.18
CA GLY A 188 80.14 -33.15 3.36
C GLY A 188 79.48 -34.09 4.37
N LEU A 189 80.07 -35.27 4.58
CA LEU A 189 79.80 -36.24 5.66
C LEU A 189 80.18 -35.59 7.02
N VAL A 190 79.68 -35.92 8.24
CA VAL A 190 79.50 -37.18 9.00
C VAL A 190 78.62 -36.88 10.29
N PRO A 191 78.45 -37.70 11.37
CA PRO A 191 77.13 -38.25 11.77
C PRO A 191 76.68 -38.06 13.25
N ALA A 192 75.53 -38.70 13.60
CA ALA A 192 75.12 -39.29 14.90
C ALA A 192 74.30 -38.47 15.95
N SER A 193 72.97 -38.72 15.94
CA SER A 193 72.05 -39.20 17.01
C SER A 193 71.99 -38.56 18.44
N PRO A 194 70.97 -38.87 19.28
CA PRO A 194 69.59 -38.35 19.26
C PRO A 194 69.11 -37.84 20.65
N GLN A 195 68.10 -36.97 20.74
CA GLN A 195 67.16 -36.96 21.89
C GLN A 195 65.94 -36.03 21.68
N SER A 196 64.76 -36.67 21.64
CA SER A 196 63.50 -36.35 22.32
C SER A 196 63.24 -34.92 22.80
N ASN A 197 62.16 -34.30 22.29
CA ASN A 197 60.98 -34.02 23.11
C ASN A 197 59.75 -33.58 22.30
N ASN A 198 58.76 -34.48 22.35
CA ASN A 198 57.32 -34.26 22.42
C ASN A 198 56.83 -32.80 22.54
N THR A 199 56.17 -32.27 21.50
CA THR A 199 54.90 -31.51 21.57
C THR A 199 54.43 -31.33 20.12
N GLN A 200 53.76 -32.33 19.55
CA GLN A 200 53.07 -32.14 18.26
C GLN A 200 51.71 -31.49 18.57
N VAL A 201 51.73 -30.18 18.79
CA VAL A 201 50.54 -29.36 18.58
C VAL A 201 50.12 -29.64 17.14
N GLN A 202 48.96 -30.27 16.93
CA GLN A 202 48.35 -30.39 15.61
C GLN A 202 48.02 -28.97 15.12
N SER A 203 49.01 -28.28 14.58
CA SER A 203 48.80 -27.09 13.79
C SER A 203 48.12 -27.57 12.52
N VAL A 204 46.80 -27.45 12.47
CA VAL A 204 46.04 -27.50 11.22
C VAL A 204 46.82 -26.65 10.22
N SER A 205 47.22 -27.22 9.08
CA SER A 205 47.96 -26.47 8.09
C SER A 205 47.14 -25.22 7.71
N PRO A 206 47.76 -24.04 7.52
CA PRO A 206 47.04 -22.81 7.16
C PRO A 206 46.08 -22.99 5.98
N ALA A 207 46.42 -23.90 5.06
CA ALA A 207 45.60 -24.32 3.93
C ALA A 207 44.30 -25.06 4.34
N ALA A 208 44.35 -25.95 5.34
CA ALA A 208 43.16 -26.67 5.82
C ALA A 208 42.15 -25.73 6.51
N ALA A 209 42.65 -24.74 7.26
CA ALA A 209 41.82 -23.70 7.85
C ALA A 209 41.18 -22.81 6.77
N ALA A 210 41.94 -22.41 5.74
CA ALA A 210 41.43 -21.63 4.62
C ALA A 210 40.35 -22.39 3.81
N MET A 211 40.57 -23.68 3.50
CA MET A 211 39.56 -24.52 2.85
C MET A 211 38.28 -24.66 3.68
N SER A 212 38.40 -24.83 5.00
CA SER A 212 37.23 -24.93 5.89
C SER A 212 36.41 -23.63 5.91
N GLN A 213 37.08 -22.47 5.87
CA GLN A 213 36.42 -21.16 5.77
C GLN A 213 35.70 -20.99 4.42
N LEU A 214 36.31 -21.44 3.31
CA LEU A 214 35.69 -21.40 1.98
C LEU A 214 34.44 -22.29 1.90
N ILE A 215 34.49 -23.49 2.47
CA ILE A 215 33.33 -24.40 2.54
C ILE A 215 32.19 -23.74 3.34
N THR A 216 32.52 -23.12 4.48
CA THR A 216 31.52 -22.43 5.30
C THR A 216 30.89 -21.27 4.54
N LYS A 217 31.69 -20.43 3.89
CA LYS A 217 31.23 -19.31 3.06
C LYS A 217 30.32 -19.79 1.92
N HIS A 218 30.69 -20.86 1.23
CA HIS A 218 29.87 -21.47 0.18
C HIS A 218 28.51 -21.93 0.71
N GLN A 219 28.50 -22.61 1.86
CA GLN A 219 27.28 -23.11 2.49
C GLN A 219 26.35 -21.97 2.90
N GLU A 220 26.88 -20.88 3.46
CA GLU A 220 26.12 -19.68 3.82
C GLU A 220 25.53 -18.99 2.58
N GLN A 221 26.32 -18.86 1.50
CA GLN A 221 25.86 -18.30 0.22
C GLN A 221 24.73 -19.15 -0.39
N LYS A 222 24.87 -20.48 -0.36
CA LYS A 222 23.84 -21.43 -0.82
C LYS A 222 22.55 -21.28 -0.01
N GLU A 223 22.65 -21.25 1.32
CA GLU A 223 21.47 -21.09 2.18
C GLU A 223 20.78 -19.73 1.97
N ALA A 224 21.55 -18.64 1.87
CA ALA A 224 21.02 -17.31 1.62
C ALA A 224 20.29 -17.23 0.28
N PHE A 225 20.84 -17.85 -0.77
CA PHE A 225 20.22 -17.93 -2.08
C PHE A 225 18.88 -18.70 -2.05
N LEU A 226 18.84 -19.88 -1.43
CA LEU A 226 17.60 -20.67 -1.31
C LEU A 226 16.51 -19.93 -0.53
N LYS A 227 16.88 -19.19 0.53
CA LYS A 227 15.96 -18.30 1.26
C LYS A 227 15.42 -17.19 0.36
N ALA A 228 16.27 -16.60 -0.48
CA ALA A 228 15.88 -15.54 -1.40
C ALA A 228 14.95 -16.05 -2.51
N CYS A 229 15.18 -17.25 -3.07
CA CYS A 229 14.25 -17.92 -4.00
C CYS A 229 12.89 -18.20 -3.35
N THR A 230 12.89 -18.69 -2.11
CA THR A 230 11.66 -18.91 -1.36
C THR A 230 10.88 -17.60 -1.16
N LEU A 231 11.58 -16.50 -0.84
CA LEU A 231 10.98 -15.18 -0.72
C LEU A 231 10.40 -14.69 -2.05
N ALA A 232 11.13 -14.86 -3.17
CA ALA A 232 10.66 -14.49 -4.50
C ALA A 232 9.37 -15.21 -4.90
N ARG A 233 9.25 -16.51 -4.60
CA ARG A 233 8.01 -17.28 -4.84
C ARG A 233 6.84 -16.72 -4.02
N ARG A 234 7.04 -16.45 -2.72
CA ARG A 234 5.98 -15.89 -1.85
C ARG A 234 5.54 -14.49 -2.27
N THR A 235 6.47 -13.63 -2.67
CA THR A 235 6.14 -12.28 -3.15
C THR A 235 5.42 -12.33 -4.50
N ALA A 236 5.79 -13.26 -5.38
CA ALA A 236 5.09 -13.52 -6.63
C ALA A 236 3.64 -13.99 -6.41
N GLU A 237 3.41 -14.96 -5.52
CA GLU A 237 2.05 -15.42 -5.16
C GLU A 237 1.18 -14.26 -4.69
N THR A 238 1.73 -13.40 -3.84
CA THR A 238 1.03 -12.22 -3.33
C THR A 238 0.70 -11.23 -4.46
N PHE A 239 1.66 -10.98 -5.35
CA PHE A 239 1.45 -10.10 -6.51
C PHE A 239 0.40 -10.64 -7.47
N LEU A 240 0.42 -11.94 -7.78
CA LEU A 240 -0.56 -12.59 -8.65
C LEU A 240 -1.97 -12.61 -8.05
N LYS A 241 -2.07 -12.81 -6.72
CA LYS A 241 -3.36 -12.71 -5.99
C LYS A 241 -3.99 -11.34 -6.20
N TYR A 242 -3.24 -10.25 -5.98
CA TYR A 242 -3.77 -8.90 -6.14
C TYR A 242 -3.99 -8.53 -7.61
N THR A 243 -3.15 -9.01 -8.52
CA THR A 243 -3.36 -8.86 -9.97
C THR A 243 -4.70 -9.46 -10.39
N SER A 244 -4.98 -10.71 -10.00
CA SER A 244 -6.23 -11.40 -10.34
C SER A 244 -7.45 -10.67 -9.77
N ARG A 245 -7.35 -10.24 -8.50
CA ARG A 245 -8.42 -9.48 -7.84
C ARG A 245 -8.70 -8.15 -8.53
N SER A 246 -7.66 -7.42 -8.93
CA SER A 246 -7.82 -6.16 -9.65
C SER A 246 -8.42 -6.38 -11.04
N LEU A 247 -7.93 -7.35 -11.82
CA LEU A 247 -8.48 -7.64 -13.15
C LEU A 247 -9.98 -7.99 -13.10
N GLN A 248 -10.40 -8.76 -12.10
CA GLN A 248 -11.81 -9.06 -11.85
C GLN A 248 -12.62 -7.80 -11.53
N TYR A 249 -12.08 -6.92 -10.68
CA TYR A 249 -12.75 -5.68 -10.30
C TYR A 249 -12.96 -4.73 -11.50
N TYR A 250 -11.94 -4.59 -12.34
CA TYR A 250 -11.96 -3.70 -13.50
C TYR A 250 -12.59 -4.33 -14.77
N ASN A 251 -13.06 -5.58 -14.71
CA ASN A 251 -13.52 -6.37 -15.87
C ASN A 251 -12.55 -6.31 -17.06
N TYR A 252 -11.25 -6.34 -16.79
CA TYR A 252 -10.23 -6.19 -17.82
C TYR A 252 -9.98 -7.54 -18.51
N PRO A 253 -9.90 -7.61 -19.86
CA PRO A 253 -9.67 -8.86 -20.56
C PRO A 253 -8.32 -9.46 -20.17
N THR A 254 -8.32 -10.72 -19.73
CA THR A 254 -7.11 -11.48 -19.44
C THR A 254 -6.41 -11.82 -20.74
N SER A 255 -5.19 -11.31 -20.93
CA SER A 255 -4.32 -11.66 -22.07
C SER A 255 -3.41 -12.83 -21.71
N GLU A 256 -3.25 -13.80 -22.62
CA GLU A 256 -2.31 -14.93 -22.45
C GLU A 256 -0.85 -14.48 -22.34
N ALA A 257 -0.50 -13.30 -22.87
CA ALA A 257 0.81 -12.66 -22.73
C ALA A 257 0.87 -11.66 -21.56
N GLY A 258 -0.02 -11.81 -20.58
CA GLY A 258 -0.21 -10.89 -19.47
C GLY A 258 0.89 -10.91 -18.41
N PRO A 259 0.75 -10.09 -17.36
CA PRO A 259 1.67 -10.02 -16.22
C PRO A 259 1.91 -11.39 -15.57
N GLU A 260 0.90 -12.26 -15.54
CA GLU A 260 1.00 -13.64 -15.04
C GLU A 260 2.02 -14.49 -15.83
N ALA A 261 1.98 -14.42 -17.17
CA ALA A 261 2.93 -15.14 -18.01
C ALA A 261 4.37 -14.66 -17.77
N ARG A 262 4.58 -13.36 -17.54
CA ARG A 262 5.91 -12.81 -17.22
C ARG A 262 6.41 -13.24 -15.84
N VAL A 263 5.56 -13.17 -14.82
CA VAL A 263 5.90 -13.67 -13.48
C VAL A 263 6.28 -15.14 -13.57
N LYS A 264 5.52 -15.95 -14.31
CA LYS A 264 5.83 -17.36 -14.56
C LYS A 264 7.21 -17.55 -15.19
N VAL A 265 7.53 -16.80 -16.25
CA VAL A 265 8.86 -16.87 -16.90
C VAL A 265 10.00 -16.54 -15.92
N ILE A 266 9.81 -15.54 -15.05
CA ILE A 266 10.82 -15.18 -14.03
C ILE A 266 10.97 -16.32 -13.01
N LEU A 267 9.86 -16.86 -12.51
CA LEU A 267 9.88 -17.95 -11.54
C LEU A 267 10.46 -19.24 -12.12
N ASP A 268 10.17 -19.58 -13.38
CA ASP A 268 10.72 -20.76 -14.06
C ASP A 268 12.26 -20.66 -14.20
N LYS A 269 12.77 -19.46 -14.50
CA LYS A 269 14.23 -19.20 -14.52
C LYS A 269 14.86 -19.38 -13.14
N LEU A 270 14.23 -18.79 -12.11
CA LEU A 270 14.71 -18.92 -10.73
C LEU A 270 14.69 -20.38 -10.26
N LEU A 271 13.64 -21.13 -10.58
CA LEU A 271 13.52 -22.54 -10.25
C LEU A 271 14.60 -23.40 -10.94
N SER A 272 14.86 -23.14 -12.21
CA SER A 272 15.93 -23.83 -12.95
C SER A 272 17.30 -23.61 -12.30
N GLN A 273 17.59 -22.38 -11.85
CA GLN A 273 18.83 -22.08 -11.14
C GLN A 273 18.84 -22.64 -9.70
N GLU A 274 17.71 -22.62 -8.99
CA GLU A 274 17.53 -23.26 -7.68
C GLU A 274 17.89 -24.75 -7.73
N ASN A 275 17.40 -25.47 -8.73
CA ASN A 275 17.71 -26.89 -8.91
C ASN A 275 19.21 -27.14 -9.16
N ARG A 276 19.85 -26.31 -9.98
CA ARG A 276 21.31 -26.42 -10.24
C ARG A 276 22.15 -26.20 -8.99
N VAL A 277 21.73 -25.30 -8.09
CA VAL A 277 22.40 -25.05 -6.81
C VAL A 277 22.13 -26.17 -5.79
N LEU A 278 21.04 -26.93 -5.93
CA LEU A 278 20.75 -28.08 -5.08
C LEU A 278 21.53 -29.33 -5.51
N GLU A 279 21.76 -29.52 -6.81
CA GLU A 279 22.49 -30.66 -7.40
C GLU A 279 24.01 -30.62 -7.17
N HIS A 280 24.57 -29.45 -6.83
CA HIS A 280 25.99 -29.23 -6.57
C HIS A 280 26.22 -28.63 -5.17
#